data_AF-K2BMX6-F1
#
_entry.id   AF-K2BMX6-F1
#
_cell.length_a   1.000
_cell.length_b   1.000
_cell.length_c   1.000
_cell.angle_alpha   90.00
_cell.angle_beta   90.00
_cell.angle_gamma   90.00
#
_symmetry.space_group_name_H-M   'P 1'
#
loop_
_entity.id
_entity.type
_entity.pdbx_description
1 polymer ?
#
loop_
_entity_poly.entity_id
_entity_poly.type
_entity_poly.pdbx_seq_one_letter_code
_entity_poly.pdbx_strand_id
1 'polypeptide(L)' 'MKINSSMDVINYLFRDQFENPSYTVHWWAYDHKNLTKLLKISGFSSVKEWKFDEKICNPKRKDYSLYIIAKK' A
#
# COMPACT_ATOMS: atom_id res chain seq x y z
N MET A 1 8.27 -2.07 14.54
CA MET A 1 8.23 -2.41 13.10
C MET A 1 9.61 -2.17 12.51
N LYS A 2 10.15 -3.07 11.68
CA LYS A 2 11.45 -2.86 11.02
C LYS A 2 11.24 -2.10 9.72
N ILE A 3 11.89 -0.96 9.54
CA ILE A 3 11.82 -0.12 8.33
C ILE A 3 13.04 -0.45 7.47
N ASN A 4 12.82 -1.03 6.30
CA ASN A 4 13.90 -1.41 5.38
C ASN A 4 13.89 -0.57 4.09
N SER A 5 12.84 0.21 3.86
CA SER A 5 12.67 1.06 2.69
C SER A 5 11.76 2.26 2.98
N SER A 6 11.83 3.28 2.13
CA SER A 6 10.87 4.41 2.16
C SER A 6 9.42 3.95 2.03
N MET A 7 9.17 2.83 1.34
CA MET A 7 7.83 2.25 1.22
C MET A 7 7.31 1.68 2.55
N ASP A 8 8.20 1.18 3.41
CA ASP A 8 7.81 0.69 4.74
C ASP A 8 7.34 1.85 5.63
N VAL A 9 8.00 3.02 5.52
CA VAL A 9 7.59 4.25 6.22
C VAL A 9 6.22 4.71 5.76
N ILE A 10 6.01 4.75 4.44
CA ILE A 10 4.74 5.12 3.81
C ILE A 10 3.63 4.17 4.28
N ASN A 11 3.81 2.86 4.17
CA ASN A 11 2.83 1.86 4.61
C ASN A 11 2.55 1.93 6.12
N TYR A 12 3.55 2.24 6.94
CA TYR A 12 3.36 2.43 8.37
C TYR A 12 2.45 3.62 8.69
N LEU A 13 2.69 4.75 8.03
CA LEU A 13 1.85 5.94 8.16
C LEU A 13 0.39 5.67 7.81
N PHE A 14 0.11 4.76 6.87
CA PHE A 14 -1.26 4.42 6.44
C PHE A 14 -1.93 3.28 7.24
N ARG A 15 -1.19 2.51 8.05
CA ARG A 15 -1.76 1.35 8.78
C ARG A 15 -2.73 1.73 9.89
N ASP A 16 -2.57 2.92 10.45
CA ASP A 16 -3.17 3.33 11.73
C ASP A 16 -4.66 3.77 11.59
N GLN A 17 -5.17 3.92 10.36
CA GLN A 17 -6.56 4.31 10.08
C GLN A 17 -7.63 3.36 10.64
N PHE A 18 -7.31 2.07 10.79
CA PHE A 18 -8.29 1.06 11.23
C PHE A 18 -8.13 0.64 12.70
N GLU A 19 -7.00 0.97 13.34
CA GLU A 19 -6.66 0.50 14.69
C GLU A 19 -6.71 1.61 15.74
N ASN A 20 -6.72 2.88 15.32
CA ASN A 20 -6.75 4.03 16.21
C ASN A 20 -7.97 4.94 15.90
N PRO A 21 -9.00 4.97 16.77
CA PRO A 21 -10.21 5.78 16.55
C PRO A 21 -9.95 7.30 16.60
N SER A 22 -8.81 7.74 17.12
CA SER A 22 -8.38 9.15 17.13
C SER A 22 -7.48 9.50 15.94
N TYR A 23 -7.19 8.55 15.04
CA TYR A 23 -6.37 8.81 13.88
C TYR A 23 -7.13 9.69 12.88
N THR A 24 -6.56 10.87 12.59
CA THR A 24 -7.09 11.72 11.51
C THR A 24 -6.73 11.07 10.18
N VAL A 25 -7.74 10.52 9.50
CA VAL A 25 -7.60 9.90 8.18
C VAL A 25 -6.84 10.84 7.25
N HIS A 26 -5.57 10.54 6.98
CA HIS A 26 -4.85 11.19 5.89
C HIS A 26 -5.53 10.78 4.58
N TRP A 27 -6.16 11.73 3.89
CA TRP A 27 -6.82 11.55 2.59
C TRP A 27 -5.84 11.28 1.44
N TRP A 28 -4.56 11.08 1.73
CA TRP A 28 -3.55 10.67 0.77
C TRP A 28 -3.65 9.17 0.49
N ALA A 29 -4.84 8.71 0.09
CA ALA A 29 -4.96 7.40 -0.52
C ALA A 29 -4.22 7.43 -1.86
N TYR A 30 -3.33 6.47 -2.10
CA TYR A 30 -2.83 6.29 -3.45
C TYR A 30 -3.93 5.66 -4.29
N ASP A 31 -4.21 6.25 -5.45
CA ASP A 31 -4.84 5.53 -6.54
C ASP A 31 -3.77 4.65 -7.24
N HIS A 32 -4.24 3.74 -8.10
CA HIS A 32 -3.35 2.83 -8.83
C HIS A 32 -2.25 3.59 -9.61
N LYS A 33 -2.60 4.76 -10.17
CA LYS A 33 -1.71 5.57 -10.99
C LYS A 33 -0.56 6.18 -10.17
N ASN A 34 -0.89 6.80 -9.04
CA ASN A 34 0.07 7.46 -8.17
C ASN A 34 0.99 6.44 -7.49
N LEU A 35 0.44 5.31 -7.04
CA LEU A 35 1.25 4.23 -6.46
C LEU A 35 2.21 3.63 -7.50
N THR A 36 1.73 3.41 -8.72
CA THR A 36 2.55 2.93 -9.83
C THR A 36 3.69 3.92 -10.14
N LYS A 37 3.38 5.21 -10.23
CA LYS A 37 4.38 6.25 -10.48
C LYS A 37 5.44 6.27 -9.37
N LEU A 38 5.02 6.21 -8.10
CA LEU A 38 5.94 6.15 -6.96
C LEU A 38 6.88 4.95 -7.03
N LEU A 39 6.36 3.76 -7.33
CA LEU A 39 7.16 2.54 -7.44
C LEU A 39 8.13 2.59 -8.62
N LYS A 40 7.70 3.11 -9.78
CA LYS A 40 8.59 3.32 -10.92
C LYS A 40 9.75 4.26 -10.58
N ILE A 41 9.47 5.38 -9.93
CA ILE A 41 10.50 6.34 -9.45
C ILE A 41 11.45 5.67 -8.44
N SER A 42 10.91 4.78 -7.61
CA SER A 42 11.68 4.02 -6.62
C SER A 42 12.53 2.89 -7.23
N GLY A 43 12.56 2.75 -8.56
CA GLY A 43 13.44 1.84 -9.28
C GLY A 43 12.85 0.45 -9.58
N PHE A 44 11.53 0.28 -9.47
CA PHE A 44 10.88 -0.95 -9.94
C PHE A 44 10.69 -0.92 -11.46
N SER A 45 11.18 -1.93 -12.19
CA SER A 45 11.02 -2.03 -13.64
C SER A 45 9.60 -2.36 -14.09
N SER A 46 8.80 -3.05 -13.27
CA SER A 46 7.40 -3.34 -13.59
C SER A 46 6.49 -3.27 -12.36
N VAL A 47 5.27 -2.79 -12.58
CA VAL A 47 4.19 -2.72 -11.58
C VAL A 47 2.92 -3.17 -12.30
N LYS A 48 2.18 -4.10 -11.71
CA LYS A 48 0.92 -4.63 -12.25
C LYS A 48 -0.11 -4.77 -11.14
N GLU A 49 -1.38 -4.68 -11.49
CA GLU A 49 -2.45 -5.12 -10.59
C GLU A 49 -2.25 -6.57 -10.21
N TRP A 50 -2.51 -6.86 -8.95
CA TRP A 50 -2.48 -8.20 -8.41
C TRP A 50 -3.88 -8.61 -7.98
N LYS A 51 -4.25 -9.86 -8.28
CA LYS A 51 -5.54 -10.40 -7.88
C LYS A 51 -5.51 -10.64 -6.37
N PHE A 52 -6.53 -10.14 -5.68
CA PHE A 52 -6.72 -10.39 -4.25
C PHE A 52 -6.67 -11.88 -3.92
N ASP A 53 -5.90 -12.23 -2.89
CA ASP A 53 -5.79 -13.58 -2.33
C ASP A 53 -6.05 -13.52 -0.82
N GLU A 54 -7.18 -14.09 -0.38
CA GLU A 54 -7.58 -14.11 1.04
C GLU A 54 -6.66 -14.91 1.94
N LYS A 55 -5.80 -15.78 1.38
CA LYS A 55 -4.80 -16.53 2.17
C LYS A 55 -3.64 -15.66 2.62
N ILE A 56 -3.44 -14.52 1.95
CA ILE A 56 -2.29 -13.62 2.15
C ILE A 56 -2.78 -12.25 2.63
N CYS A 57 -3.94 -11.80 2.15
CA CYS A 57 -4.50 -10.49 2.42
C CYS A 57 -5.61 -10.55 3.47
N ASN A 58 -5.75 -9.49 4.27
CA ASN A 58 -6.87 -9.35 5.20
C ASN A 58 -8.19 -9.14 4.42
N PRO A 59 -9.17 -10.07 4.48
CA PRO A 59 -10.43 -9.94 3.75
C PRO A 59 -11.26 -8.72 4.14
N LYS A 60 -11.12 -8.22 5.37
CA LYS A 60 -11.81 -7.02 5.84
C LYS A 60 -11.35 -5.74 5.12
N ARG A 61 -10.20 -5.78 4.43
CA ARG A 61 -9.62 -4.62 3.73
C ARG A 61 -9.71 -4.72 2.20
N LYS A 62 -10.40 -5.73 1.67
CA LYS A 62 -10.49 -6.04 0.24
C LYS A 62 -10.89 -4.85 -0.61
N ASP A 63 -11.91 -4.11 -0.20
CA ASP A 63 -12.45 -3.01 -1.02
C ASP A 63 -11.79 -1.65 -0.72
N TYR A 64 -10.87 -1.61 0.25
CA TYR A 64 -10.21 -0.40 0.73
C TYR A 64 -8.69 -0.41 0.47
N SER A 65 -8.18 -1.41 -0.24
CA SER A 65 -6.75 -1.59 -0.50
C SER A 65 -6.49 -1.76 -2.00
N LEU A 66 -5.35 -1.25 -2.46
CA LEU A 66 -4.82 -1.56 -3.77
C LEU A 66 -3.91 -2.78 -3.69
N TYR A 67 -4.17 -3.76 -4.55
CA TYR A 67 -3.36 -4.96 -4.68
C TYR A 67 -2.53 -4.85 -5.94
N ILE A 68 -1.21 -4.74 -5.76
CA ILE A 68 -0.25 -4.64 -6.85
C ILE A 68 0.96 -5.52 -6.59
N ILE A 69 1.57 -5.97 -7.68
CA ILE A 69 2.84 -6.67 -7.67
C ILE A 69 3.86 -5.82 -8.42
N ALA A 70 5.05 -5.65 -7.83
CA ALA A 70 6.14 -4.89 -8.43
C ALA A 70 7.42 -5.74 -8.49
N LYS A 71 8.15 -5.62 -9.60
CA LYS A 71 9.43 -6.30 -9.82
C LYS A 71 10.51 -5.25 -10.06
N LYS A 72 11.66 -5.41 -9.41
CA LYS A 72 12.85 -4.59 -9.63
C LYS A 72 13.46 -4.93 -10.97
#